data_AF-A0A841K9L7-F1
#
_entry.id   AF-A0A841K9L7-F1
#
_cell.length_a   1.000
_cell.length_b   1.000
_cell.length_c   1.000
_cell.angle_alpha   90.00
_cell.angle_beta   90.00
_cell.angle_gamma   90.00
#
_symmetry.space_group_name_H-M   'P 1'
#
loop_
_entity.id
_entity.type
_entity.pdbx_description
1 polymer ?
#
loop_
_entity_poly.entity_id
_entity_poly.type
_entity_poly.pdbx_seq_one_letter_code
_entity_poly.pdbx_strand_id
1 'polypeptide(L)' 'MADIVNLRMARKARARKLKEAEAEANRARFGRPKAERLKMERELERAARIHEGHRRETPGEEA' A
#
# COMPACT_ATOMS: atom_id res chain seq x y z
N MET A 1 -42.02 12.71 25.01
CA MET A 1 -40.91 13.53 24.49
C MET A 1 -40.31 12.77 23.31
N ALA A 2 -40.33 13.32 22.11
CA ALA A 2 -39.75 12.65 20.94
C ALA A 2 -38.37 13.24 20.66
N ASP A 3 -37.36 12.38 20.52
CA ASP A 3 -36.02 12.81 20.15
C ASP A 3 -36.00 13.24 18.67
N ILE A 4 -35.92 14.54 18.43
CA ILE A 4 -35.82 15.10 17.08
C ILE A 4 -34.37 14.95 16.61
N VAL A 5 -34.11 13.91 15.82
CA VAL A 5 -32.78 13.67 15.23
C VAL A 5 -32.64 14.39 13.89
N ASN A 6 -31.57 15.17 13.76
CA ASN A 6 -31.25 15.84 12.50
C ASN A 6 -30.62 14.86 11.50
N LEU A 7 -31.43 14.37 10.57
CA LEU A 7 -31.02 13.43 9.53
C LEU A 7 -29.93 14.00 8.59
N ARG A 8 -29.88 15.32 8.37
CA ARG A 8 -28.83 15.96 7.56
C ARG A 8 -27.46 15.77 8.21
N MET A 9 -27.37 16.00 9.51
CA MET A 9 -26.14 15.82 10.27
C MET A 9 -25.72 14.35 10.33
N ALA A 10 -26.68 13.45 10.53
CA ALA A 10 -26.43 12.00 10.52
C ALA A 10 -25.87 11.52 9.16
N ARG A 11 -26.47 11.96 8.05
CA ARG A 11 -25.97 11.65 6.70
C ARG A 11 -24.57 12.21 6.45
N LYS A 12 -24.31 13.46 6.87
CA LYS A 12 -22.98 14.09 6.76
C LYS A 12 -21.92 13.35 7.59
N ALA A 13 -22.27 12.86 8.77
CA ALA A 13 -21.38 12.05 9.59
C ALA A 13 -21.07 10.71 8.91
N ARG A 14 -22.08 10.03 8.35
CA ARG A 14 -21.90 8.78 7.60
C ARG A 14 -20.99 8.97 6.38
N ALA A 15 -21.21 10.03 5.59
CA ALA A 15 -20.38 10.34 4.44
C ALA A 15 -18.91 10.61 4.81
N ARG A 16 -18.66 11.29 5.95
CA ARG A 16 -17.30 11.52 6.45
C ARG A 16 -16.62 10.20 6.85
N LYS A 17 -17.31 9.34 7.60
CA LYS A 17 -16.78 8.02 7.99
C LYS A 17 -16.40 7.15 6.78
N LEU A 18 -17.24 7.14 5.74
CA LEU A 18 -16.94 6.39 4.51
C LEU A 18 -15.67 6.91 3.82
N LYS A 19 -15.52 8.24 3.69
CA LYS A 19 -14.32 8.85 3.12
C LYS A 19 -13.07 8.55 3.92
N GLU A 20 -13.15 8.54 5.25
CA GLU A 20 -12.01 8.19 6.13
C GLU A 20 -11.60 6.72 5.94
N ALA A 21 -12.55 5.80 5.87
CA ALA A 21 -12.28 4.38 5.62
C ALA A 21 -11.65 4.15 4.23
N GLU A 22 -12.13 4.84 3.20
CA GLU A 22 -11.53 4.80 1.86
C GLU A 22 -10.10 5.37 1.87
N ALA A 23 -9.88 6.49 2.56
CA ALA A 23 -8.55 7.10 2.68
C ALA A 23 -7.58 6.19 3.45
N GLU A 24 -8.03 5.52 4.50
CA GLU A 24 -7.24 4.52 5.22
C GLU A 24 -6.90 3.32 4.35
N ALA A 25 -7.87 2.78 3.62
CA ALA A 25 -7.63 1.69 2.67
C ALA A 25 -6.65 2.12 1.56
N ASN A 26 -6.74 3.37 1.09
CA ASN A 26 -5.81 3.91 0.10
C ASN A 26 -4.42 4.20 0.69
N ARG A 27 -4.30 4.58 1.96
CA ARG A 27 -3.00 4.66 2.65
C ARG A 27 -2.40 3.26 2.85
N ALA A 28 -3.19 2.25 3.15
CA ALA A 28 -2.69 0.88 3.22
C ALA A 28 -2.24 0.36 1.85
N ARG A 29 -3.03 0.63 0.79
CA ARG A 29 -2.76 0.17 -0.58
C ARG A 29 -1.67 0.95 -1.29
N PHE A 30 -1.62 2.26 -1.08
CA PHE A 30 -0.82 3.22 -1.86
C PHE A 30 0.01 4.17 -0.99
N GLY A 31 -0.06 4.07 0.34
CA GLY A 31 0.53 5.04 1.26
C GLY A 31 2.02 4.90 1.49
N ARG A 32 2.74 4.05 0.75
CA ARG A 32 4.19 4.18 0.67
C ARG A 32 4.51 5.41 -0.20
N PRO A 33 5.11 6.47 0.35
CA PRO A 33 5.51 7.62 -0.44
C PRO A 33 6.48 7.18 -1.55
N LYS A 34 6.46 7.89 -2.68
CA LYS A 34 7.29 7.58 -3.86
C LYS A 34 8.77 7.40 -3.51
N ALA A 35 9.28 8.15 -2.53
CA ALA A 35 10.65 8.03 -2.03
C ALA A 35 10.93 6.68 -1.36
N GLU A 36 10.00 6.15 -0.58
CA GLU A 36 10.14 4.82 0.05
C GLU A 36 10.01 3.70 -0.96
N ARG A 37 9.06 3.81 -1.90
CA ARG A 37 8.95 2.85 -3.01
C ARG A 37 10.24 2.77 -3.81
N LEU A 38 10.82 3.93 -4.17
CA LEU A 38 12.06 3.98 -4.94
C LEU A 38 13.27 3.46 -4.16
N LYS A 39 13.34 3.71 -2.84
CA LYS A 39 14.38 3.12 -1.99
C LYS A 39 14.28 1.59 -1.98
N MET A 40 13.08 1.06 -1.78
CA MET A 40 12.85 -0.39 -1.76
C MET A 40 13.17 -1.02 -3.13
N GLU A 41 12.74 -0.40 -4.24
CA GLU A 41 13.08 -0.87 -5.59
C GLU A 41 14.60 -0.94 -5.81
N ARG A 42 15.34 0.10 -5.40
CA ARG A 42 16.81 0.11 -5.51
C ARG A 42 17.48 -0.93 -4.62
N GLU A 43 16.95 -1.17 -3.42
CA GLU A 43 17.43 -2.22 -2.53
C GLU A 43 17.21 -3.62 -3.13
N LEU A 44 16.02 -3.86 -3.69
CA LEU A 44 15.71 -5.11 -4.40
C LEU A 44 16.59 -5.31 -5.62
N GLU A 45 16.80 -4.29 -6.44
CA GLU A 45 17.67 -4.36 -7.61
C GLU A 45 19.12 -4.66 -7.21
N ARG A 46 19.61 -4.03 -6.14
CA ARG A 46 20.95 -4.31 -5.59
C ARG A 46 21.06 -5.74 -5.09
N ALA A 47 20.06 -6.22 -4.35
CA ALA A 47 20.02 -7.60 -3.87
C ALA A 47 19.99 -8.60 -5.02
N ALA A 48 19.18 -8.34 -6.06
CA ALA A 48 19.11 -9.17 -7.26
C ALA A 48 20.47 -9.22 -7.99
N ARG A 49 21.12 -8.06 -8.17
CA ARG A 49 22.45 -7.98 -8.81
C ARG A 49 23.53 -8.71 -8.03
N ILE A 50 23.51 -8.61 -6.69
CA ILE A 50 24.42 -9.36 -5.81
C ILE A 50 24.16 -10.86 -5.94
N HIS A 51 22.89 -11.27 -5.88
CA HIS A 51 22.50 -12.67 -6.02
C HIS A 51 22.91 -13.25 -7.38
N GLU A 52 22.69 -12.51 -8.47
CA GLU A 52 23.10 -12.89 -9.82
C GLU A 52 24.63 -12.92 -9.97
N GLY A 53 25.36 -11.94 -9.46
CA GLY A 53 26.84 -11.94 -9.48
C GLY A 53 27.47 -13.05 -8.63
N HIS A 54 26.74 -13.60 -7.67
CA HIS A 54 27.14 -14.77 -6.89
C HIS A 54 26.55 -16.08 -7.41
N ARG A 55 25.69 -16.03 -8.44
CA ARG A 55 25.16 -17.23 -9.08
C ARG A 55 26.32 -17.91 -9.81
N ARG A 56 26.73 -19.05 -9.27
CA ARG A 56 27.58 -19.98 -10.01
C ARG A 56 26.66 -20.75 -10.93
N GLU A 57 26.72 -20.49 -12.23
CA GLU A 57 26.05 -21.33 -13.23
C GLU A 57 26.63 -22.74 -13.06
N THR A 58 25.86 -23.63 -12.44
CA THR A 58 26.12 -25.06 -12.53
C THR A 58 25.64 -25.51 -13.91
N PRO A 59 26.53 -26.01 -14.79
CA PRO A 59 26.11 -26.49 -16.10
C PRO A 59 25.28 -27.76 -15.87
N GLY A 60 23.94 -27.65 -15.87
CA GLY A 60 23.09 -28.82 -15.67
C GLY A 60 21.63 -28.62 -15.25
N GLU A 61 21.14 -27.39 -15.04
CA GLU A 61 19.72 -27.17 -14.69
C GLU A 61 19.05 -26.09 -15.56
N GLU A 62 19.21 -26.22 -16.88
CA GLU A 62 18.24 -25.65 -17.82
C GLU A 62 17.56 -26.84 -18.53
N ALA A 63 16.33 -27.12 -18.11
CA ALA A 63 15.37 -28.01 -18.76
C ALA A 63 14.29 -27.15 -19.44
#